data_AF-A4INQ2-F1
#
_entry.id   AF-A4INQ2-F1
#
_cell.length_a   1.000
_cell.length_b   1.000
_cell.length_c   1.000
_cell.angle_alpha   90.00
_cell.angle_beta   90.00
_cell.angle_gamma   90.00
#
_symmetry.space_group_name_H-M   'P 1'
#
loop_
_entity.id
_entity.type
_entity.pdbx_description
1 polymer ?
#
loop_
_entity_poly.entity_id
_entity_poly.type
_entity_poly.pdbx_seq_one_letter_code
_entity_poly.pdbx_strand_id
1 'polypeptide(L)'
;MSKVESVNKWDLNHIVFIGRIWDEYMRMFGLTKEELVGRKILDCPAGACSFTAVSNQLGMDVTACDIAYYLPIEQLEQKGLQDIETTMSNMERADIQKNFLWDYFKSADELKQIRTQALNQCISDMKRNKNRYIPAV
;
A
#
# COMPACT_ATOMS: atom_id res chain seq x y z
N MET A 1 -18.14 -39.15 -10.62
CA MET A 1 -17.60 -38.34 -9.51
C MET A 1 -16.15 -37.99 -9.84
N SER A 2 -15.88 -36.74 -10.17
CA SER A 2 -14.55 -36.14 -10.01
C SER A 2 -14.79 -34.74 -9.48
N LYS A 3 -14.69 -34.59 -8.16
CA LYS A 3 -14.51 -33.26 -7.57
C LYS A 3 -13.18 -32.78 -8.14
N VAL A 4 -13.22 -31.85 -9.09
CA VAL A 4 -12.07 -31.01 -9.38
C VAL A 4 -11.80 -30.30 -8.06
N GLU A 5 -10.74 -30.73 -7.37
CA GLU A 5 -10.26 -30.04 -6.18
C GLU A 5 -10.06 -28.58 -6.57
N SER A 6 -10.85 -27.70 -5.97
CA SER A 6 -10.64 -26.27 -6.08
C SER A 6 -9.29 -26.00 -5.45
N VAL A 7 -8.25 -25.94 -6.27
CA VAL A 7 -6.93 -25.41 -5.92
C VAL A 7 -7.20 -24.16 -5.11
N ASN A 8 -6.75 -24.12 -3.85
CA ASN A 8 -7.00 -23.05 -2.88
C ASN A 8 -6.71 -21.68 -3.50
N LYS A 9 -7.76 -21.13 -4.10
CA LYS A 9 -7.77 -19.89 -4.88
C LYS A 9 -7.55 -18.77 -3.87
N TRP A 10 -6.67 -17.82 -4.19
CA TRP A 10 -6.57 -16.61 -3.38
C TRP A 10 -7.95 -16.00 -3.20
N ASP A 11 -8.34 -15.85 -1.94
CA ASP A 11 -9.60 -15.25 -1.56
C ASP A 11 -9.48 -13.73 -1.68
N LEU A 12 -10.29 -13.14 -2.55
CA LEU A 12 -10.35 -11.70 -2.81
C LEU A 12 -11.61 -11.06 -2.22
N ASN A 13 -12.31 -11.77 -1.32
CA ASN A 13 -13.52 -11.25 -0.65
C ASN A 13 -13.21 -10.18 0.41
N HIS A 14 -11.93 -9.92 0.69
CA HIS A 14 -11.48 -8.93 1.68
C HIS A 14 -10.71 -7.79 1.02
N ILE A 15 -11.11 -6.55 1.30
CA ILE A 15 -10.38 -5.36 0.85
C ILE A 15 -9.23 -5.10 1.82
N VAL A 16 -8.01 -5.32 1.33
CA VAL A 16 -6.77 -5.11 2.10
C VAL A 16 -6.36 -3.63 2.10
N PHE A 17 -5.86 -3.14 3.23
CA PHE A 17 -5.29 -1.82 3.42
C PHE A 17 -3.76 -1.93 3.52
N ILE A 18 -3.15 -2.10 2.36
CA ILE A 18 -1.70 -2.28 2.21
C ILE A 18 -1.20 -1.33 1.12
N GLY A 19 0.01 -0.79 1.26
CA GLY A 19 0.51 0.28 0.40
C GLY A 19 1.92 0.07 -0.12
N ARG A 20 2.31 0.91 -1.08
CA ARG A 20 3.64 0.90 -1.71
C ARG A 20 4.52 2.02 -1.18
N ILE A 21 5.84 1.85 -1.28
CA ILE A 21 6.77 2.92 -0.96
C ILE A 21 6.84 3.97 -2.09
N TRP A 22 7.29 5.19 -1.78
CA TRP A 22 7.39 6.29 -2.75
C TRP A 22 8.18 5.88 -4.01
N ASP A 23 9.34 5.21 -3.85
CA ASP A 23 10.16 4.76 -4.98
C ASP A 23 9.46 3.70 -5.85
N GLU A 24 8.54 2.91 -5.30
CA GLU A 24 7.73 1.99 -6.10
C GLU A 24 6.75 2.75 -6.98
N TYR A 25 6.10 3.80 -6.45
CA TYR A 25 5.20 4.66 -7.23
C TYR A 25 5.94 5.34 -8.38
N MET A 26 7.10 5.94 -8.11
CA MET A 26 7.89 6.61 -9.13
C MET A 26 8.28 5.65 -10.27
N ARG A 27 8.71 4.43 -9.93
CA ARG A 27 9.04 3.39 -10.92
C ARG A 27 7.81 2.89 -11.68
N MET A 28 6.73 2.60 -10.98
CA MET A 28 5.50 2.04 -11.57
C MET A 28 4.87 2.98 -12.58
N PHE A 29 4.92 4.28 -12.33
CA PHE A 29 4.37 5.31 -13.21
C PHE A 29 5.41 5.97 -14.12
N GLY A 30 6.70 5.63 -14.00
CA GLY A 30 7.77 6.24 -14.77
C GLY A 30 7.95 7.73 -14.50
N LEU A 31 7.65 8.18 -13.29
CA LEU A 31 7.70 9.59 -12.88
C LEU A 31 9.10 9.97 -12.42
N THR A 32 9.48 11.23 -12.63
CA THR A 32 10.62 11.84 -11.96
C THR A 32 10.19 12.88 -10.93
N LYS A 33 11.08 13.17 -9.97
CA LYS A 33 10.80 14.16 -8.94
C LYS A 33 10.52 15.54 -9.55
N GLU A 34 11.27 15.91 -10.59
CA GLU A 34 11.21 17.20 -11.27
C GLU A 34 9.85 17.40 -11.94
N GLU A 35 9.24 16.34 -12.45
CA GLU A 35 7.90 16.40 -13.03
C GLU A 35 6.83 16.74 -11.99
N LEU A 36 7.03 16.36 -10.73
CA LEU A 36 6.05 16.54 -9.65
C LEU A 36 6.17 17.90 -8.95
N VAL A 37 7.36 18.50 -8.92
CA VAL A 37 7.61 19.76 -8.23
C VAL A 37 6.73 20.89 -8.80
N GLY A 38 6.06 21.61 -7.92
CA GLY A 38 5.18 22.73 -8.27
C GLY A 38 3.79 22.33 -8.79
N ARG A 39 3.50 21.03 -8.89
CA ARG A 39 2.16 20.54 -9.27
C ARG A 39 1.27 20.31 -8.05
N LYS A 40 -0.04 20.38 -8.29
CA LYS A 40 -1.06 19.86 -7.39
C LYS A 40 -1.37 18.42 -7.77
N ILE A 41 -1.21 17.50 -6.84
CA ILE A 41 -1.27 16.05 -7.10
C ILE A 41 -2.39 15.44 -6.25
N LEU A 42 -3.20 14.60 -6.89
CA LEU A 42 -4.20 13.77 -6.23
C LEU A 42 -3.70 12.31 -6.24
N ASP A 43 -3.52 11.74 -5.06
CA ASP A 43 -3.23 10.32 -4.84
C ASP A 43 -4.55 9.62 -4.49
N CYS A 44 -5.14 8.87 -5.42
CA CYS A 44 -6.49 8.33 -5.28
C CYS A 44 -6.70 7.03 -6.10
N PRO A 45 -7.10 5.90 -5.47
CA PRO A 45 -7.10 5.68 -4.03
C PRO A 45 -5.66 5.60 -3.49
N ALA A 46 -5.37 6.29 -2.38
CA ALA A 46 -4.04 6.35 -1.80
C ALA A 46 -3.72 5.17 -0.86
N GLY A 47 -4.72 4.62 -0.17
CA GLY A 47 -4.54 3.52 0.77
C GLY A 47 -3.48 3.78 1.85
N ALA A 48 -2.66 2.78 2.12
CA ALA A 48 -1.55 2.84 3.08
C ALA A 48 -0.20 3.21 2.41
N CYS A 49 -0.22 3.88 1.24
CA CYS A 49 0.99 4.18 0.49
C CYS A 49 1.77 5.36 1.11
N SER A 50 3.09 5.32 0.99
CA SER A 50 3.95 6.41 1.48
C SER A 50 4.14 7.54 0.47
N PHE A 51 3.54 7.46 -0.72
CA PHE A 51 3.73 8.46 -1.78
C PHE A 51 3.39 9.87 -1.29
N THR A 52 2.19 10.04 -0.72
CA THR A 52 1.78 11.31 -0.13
C THR A 52 2.68 11.74 1.03
N ALA A 53 3.03 10.81 1.92
CA ALA A 53 3.88 11.09 3.08
C ALA A 53 5.28 11.61 2.70
N VAL A 54 5.95 10.95 1.75
CA VAL A 54 7.28 11.34 1.29
C VAL A 54 7.21 12.59 0.42
N SER A 55 6.20 12.72 -0.45
CA SER A 55 6.02 13.92 -1.27
C SER A 55 5.77 15.17 -0.43
N ASN A 56 4.99 15.07 0.66
CA ASN A 56 4.79 16.14 1.62
C ASN A 56 6.11 16.58 2.28
N GLN A 57 6.96 15.63 2.69
CA GLN A 57 8.29 15.93 3.26
C GLN A 57 9.22 16.61 2.26
N LEU A 58 9.05 16.32 0.96
CA LEU A 58 9.77 16.97 -0.13
C LEU A 58 9.19 18.34 -0.52
N GLY A 59 8.15 18.82 0.17
CA GLY A 59 7.52 20.12 -0.07
C GLY A 59 6.55 20.16 -1.24
N MET A 60 6.05 19.00 -1.70
CA MET A 60 5.08 18.92 -2.79
C MET A 60 3.64 19.13 -2.31
N ASP A 61 2.75 19.54 -3.21
CA ASP A 61 1.33 19.76 -2.92
C ASP A 61 0.51 18.53 -3.28
N VAL A 62 0.47 17.54 -2.37
CA VAL A 62 -0.24 16.27 -2.56
C VAL A 62 -1.42 16.17 -1.61
N THR A 63 -2.55 15.66 -2.13
CA THR A 63 -3.71 15.25 -1.34
C THR A 63 -3.99 13.78 -1.60
N ALA A 64 -4.06 12.99 -0.54
CA ALA A 64 -4.44 11.59 -0.55
C ALA A 64 -5.95 11.45 -0.34
N CYS A 65 -6.59 10.60 -1.13
CA CYS A 65 -7.99 10.22 -0.95
C CYS A 65 -8.15 8.70 -0.89
N ASP A 66 -8.96 8.21 0.03
CA ASP A 66 -9.32 6.79 0.12
C ASP A 66 -10.61 6.59 0.92
N ILE A 67 -11.40 5.57 0.60
CA ILE A 67 -12.60 5.21 1.37
C ILE A 67 -12.24 4.73 2.77
N ALA A 68 -11.07 4.12 2.96
CA ALA A 68 -10.62 3.65 4.27
C ALA A 68 -10.45 4.81 5.26
N TYR A 69 -10.19 6.04 4.79
CA TYR A 69 -9.93 7.19 5.66
C TYR A 69 -11.15 7.68 6.45
N TYR A 70 -12.33 7.07 6.26
CA TYR A 70 -13.45 7.23 7.20
C TYR A 70 -13.17 6.57 8.57
N LEU A 71 -12.21 5.64 8.65
CA LEU A 71 -11.79 5.01 9.90
C LEU A 71 -10.80 5.90 10.67
N PRO A 72 -10.81 5.84 12.02
CA PRO A 72 -9.77 6.46 12.84
C PRO A 72 -8.37 5.96 12.48
N ILE A 73 -7.36 6.84 12.63
CA ILE A 73 -5.96 6.55 12.28
C ILE A 73 -5.44 5.30 13.00
N GLU A 74 -5.80 5.12 14.28
CA GLU A 74 -5.40 3.97 15.08
C GLU A 74 -6.00 2.67 14.55
N GLN A 75 -7.23 2.71 14.03
CA GLN A 75 -7.87 1.56 13.39
C GLN A 75 -7.25 1.26 12.03
N LEU A 76 -6.86 2.28 11.27
CA LEU A 76 -6.12 2.12 10.01
C LEU A 76 -4.76 1.48 10.24
N GLU A 77 -4.04 1.90 11.29
CA GLU A 77 -2.76 1.33 11.68
C GLU A 77 -2.90 -0.16 12.04
N GLN A 78 -3.90 -0.50 12.88
CA GLN A 78 -4.19 -1.89 13.24
C GLN A 78 -4.61 -2.72 12.02
N LYS A 79 -5.51 -2.20 11.19
CA LYS A 79 -5.96 -2.87 9.96
C LYS A 79 -4.78 -3.13 9.01
N GLY A 80 -3.93 -2.13 8.80
CA GLY A 80 -2.77 -2.26 7.94
C GLY A 80 -1.78 -3.33 8.43
N LEU A 81 -1.51 -3.38 9.73
CA LEU A 81 -0.65 -4.42 10.32
C LEU A 81 -1.26 -5.82 10.13
N GLN A 82 -2.55 -5.98 10.37
CA GLN A 82 -3.24 -7.26 10.21
C GLN A 82 -3.31 -7.72 8.74
N ASP A 83 -3.58 -6.79 7.83
CA ASP A 83 -3.66 -7.07 6.40
C ASP A 83 -2.27 -7.41 5.83
N ILE A 84 -1.20 -6.74 6.29
CA ILE A 84 0.17 -7.10 5.95
C ILE A 84 0.46 -8.53 6.41
N GLU A 85 0.19 -8.85 7.68
CA GLU A 85 0.47 -10.20 8.20
C GLU A 85 -0.27 -11.28 7.40
N THR A 86 -1.57 -11.10 7.21
CA THR A 86 -2.42 -12.04 6.46
C THR A 86 -1.95 -12.19 5.01
N THR A 87 -1.58 -11.08 4.36
CA THR A 87 -1.06 -11.10 2.99
C THR A 87 0.27 -11.86 2.93
N MET A 88 1.19 -11.61 3.86
CA MET A 88 2.51 -12.26 3.85
C MET A 88 2.42 -13.75 4.17
N SER A 89 1.59 -14.17 5.13
CA SER A 89 1.33 -15.60 5.38
C SER A 89 0.78 -16.30 4.13
N ASN A 90 -0.04 -15.61 3.33
CA ASN A 90 -0.48 -16.13 2.04
C ASN A 90 0.65 -16.16 0.99
N MET A 91 1.55 -15.17 0.98
CA MET A 91 2.70 -15.14 0.08
C MET A 91 3.73 -16.21 0.38
N GLU A 92 3.83 -16.72 1.61
CA GLU A 92 4.77 -17.79 1.97
C GLU A 92 4.41 -19.14 1.35
N ARG A 93 3.16 -19.31 0.91
CA ARG A 93 2.69 -20.56 0.33
C ARG A 93 3.27 -20.77 -1.08
N ALA A 94 3.92 -21.90 -1.30
CA ALA A 94 4.56 -22.21 -2.59
C ALA A 94 3.59 -22.23 -3.79
N ASP A 95 2.34 -22.67 -3.59
CA ASP A 95 1.31 -22.68 -4.64
C ASP A 95 0.85 -21.27 -5.04
N ILE A 96 1.13 -20.28 -4.20
CA ILE A 96 0.89 -18.88 -4.43
C ILE A 96 2.12 -18.20 -5.06
N GLN A 97 3.31 -18.43 -4.50
CA GLN A 97 4.56 -17.79 -4.96
C GLN A 97 4.83 -18.01 -6.45
N LYS A 98 4.45 -19.18 -6.98
CA LYS A 98 4.61 -19.52 -8.41
C LYS A 98 3.82 -18.62 -9.36
N ASN A 99 2.86 -17.84 -8.84
CA ASN A 99 2.07 -16.88 -9.63
C ASN A 99 2.71 -15.49 -9.69
N PHE A 100 3.86 -15.27 -9.03
CA PHE A 100 4.54 -13.97 -8.93
C PHE A 100 5.91 -14.00 -9.59
N LEU A 101 6.31 -12.84 -10.10
CA LEU A 101 7.70 -12.57 -10.46
C LEU A 101 8.43 -12.02 -9.22
N TRP A 102 9.57 -12.64 -8.90
CA TRP A 102 10.44 -12.30 -7.76
C TRP A 102 11.73 -11.60 -8.22
N ASP A 103 11.63 -10.81 -9.29
CA ASP A 103 12.73 -10.04 -9.85
C ASP A 103 12.93 -8.70 -9.12
N TYR A 104 11.84 -8.10 -8.64
CA TYR A 104 11.85 -6.86 -7.88
C TYR A 104 11.96 -7.08 -6.36
N PHE A 105 11.19 -8.01 -5.81
CA PHE A 105 11.28 -8.44 -4.42
C PHE A 105 11.97 -9.81 -4.36
N LYS A 106 12.92 -9.97 -3.46
CA LYS A 106 13.73 -11.19 -3.28
C LYS A 106 13.02 -12.24 -2.42
N SER A 107 12.07 -11.83 -1.58
CA SER A 107 11.31 -12.73 -0.71
C SER A 107 10.02 -12.11 -0.19
N ALA A 108 9.13 -12.95 0.35
CA ALA A 108 7.96 -12.50 1.11
C ALA A 108 8.36 -11.64 2.34
N ASP A 109 9.49 -11.94 2.97
CA ASP A 109 10.02 -11.13 4.09
C ASP A 109 10.41 -9.72 3.65
N GLU A 110 11.10 -9.59 2.51
CA GLU A 110 11.45 -8.26 1.97
C GLU A 110 10.19 -7.48 1.61
N LEU A 111 9.20 -8.15 1.01
CA LEU A 111 7.90 -7.56 0.74
C LEU A 111 7.23 -7.09 2.04
N LYS A 112 7.22 -7.90 3.10
CA LYS A 112 6.68 -7.54 4.43
C LYS A 112 7.33 -6.26 4.94
N GLN A 113 8.66 -6.20 4.94
CA GLN A 113 9.42 -5.05 5.41
C GLN A 113 9.04 -3.77 4.65
N ILE A 114 8.97 -3.84 3.32
CA ILE A 114 8.62 -2.70 2.46
C ILE A 114 7.18 -2.25 2.69
N ARG A 115 6.22 -3.17 2.84
CA ARG A 115 4.82 -2.84 3.11
C ARG A 115 4.63 -2.25 4.51
N THR A 116 5.34 -2.77 5.52
CA THR A 116 5.35 -2.19 6.86
C THR A 116 5.98 -0.80 6.87
N GLN A 117 7.06 -0.57 6.10
CA GLN A 117 7.66 0.75 5.94
C GLN A 117 6.64 1.74 5.35
N ALA A 118 5.95 1.36 4.26
CA ALA A 118 4.94 2.21 3.64
C ALA A 118 3.83 2.60 4.62
N LEU A 119 3.30 1.62 5.36
CA LEU A 119 2.28 1.85 6.39
C LEU A 119 2.78 2.81 7.47
N ASN A 120 3.97 2.57 8.03
CA ASN A 120 4.53 3.40 9.09
C ASN A 120 4.71 4.86 8.64
N GLN A 121 5.24 5.06 7.43
CA GLN A 121 5.39 6.40 6.85
C GLN A 121 4.03 7.08 6.63
N CYS A 122 3.07 6.35 6.07
CA CYS A 122 1.71 6.84 5.84
C CYS A 122 1.02 7.26 7.15
N ILE A 123 0.98 6.38 8.15
CA ILE A 123 0.33 6.64 9.45
C ILE A 123 1.02 7.79 10.19
N SER A 124 2.36 7.82 10.18
CA SER A 124 3.14 8.89 10.80
C SER A 124 2.82 10.25 10.16
N ASP A 125 2.71 10.30 8.84
CA ASP A 125 2.36 11.53 8.14
C ASP A 125 0.91 11.93 8.31
N MET A 126 -0.03 10.98 8.26
CA MET A 126 -1.44 11.21 8.54
C MET A 126 -1.66 11.83 9.93
N LYS A 127 -0.89 11.39 10.95
CA LYS A 127 -0.94 11.98 12.30
C LYS A 127 -0.51 13.46 12.31
N ARG A 128 0.45 13.86 11.48
CA ARG A 128 0.97 15.24 11.39
C ARG A 128 0.19 16.15 10.44
N ASN A 129 -0.27 15.59 9.32
CA ASN A 129 -0.81 16.31 8.17
C ASN A 129 -2.23 15.85 7.84
N LYS A 130 -3.11 15.77 8.86
CA LYS A 130 -4.47 15.21 8.73
C LYS A 130 -5.28 15.81 7.58
N ASN A 131 -5.11 17.11 7.30
CA ASN A 131 -5.80 17.82 6.22
C ASN A 131 -5.35 17.40 4.80
N ARG A 132 -4.29 16.60 4.67
CA ARG A 132 -3.82 16.02 3.41
C ARG A 132 -4.44 14.66 3.10
N TYR A 133 -5.19 14.06 4.03
CA TYR A 133 -5.79 12.73 3.90
C TYR A 133 -7.31 12.84 3.99
N ILE A 134 -7.99 12.72 2.85
CA ILE A 134 -9.42 13.01 2.72
C ILE A 134 -10.21 11.72 2.48
N PRO A 135 -11.22 11.40 3.30
CA PRO A 135 -12.11 10.29 3.00
C PRO A 135 -12.98 10.58 1.77
N ALA A 136 -13.05 9.63 0.83
CA ALA A 136 -13.80 9.77 -0.42
C ALA A 136 -14.35 8.43 -0.94
N VAL A 137 -15.44 8.46 -1.73
CA VAL A 137 -16.13 7.30 -2.33
C VAL A 137 -16.15 7.42 -3.85
#